data_AF-A0A3E0Q6E9-F1
#
_entry.id   AF-A0A3E0Q6E9-F1
#
_cell.length_a   1.000
_cell.length_b   1.000
_cell.length_c   1.000
_cell.angle_alpha   90.00
_cell.angle_beta   90.00
_cell.angle_gamma   90.00
#
_symmetry.space_group_name_H-M   'P 1'
#
loop_
_entity.id
_entity.type
_entity.pdbx_description
1 polymer ?
#
loop_
_entity_poly.entity_id
_entity_poly.type
_entity_poly.pdbx_seq_one_letter_code
_entity_poly.pdbx_strand_id
1 'polypeptide(L)'
;MGDSSYTPTEAKYKGTAREQYITYDLEQTTRGEKTAVYPKVKRVYIAGDVQNWEVGRFEKKSGRTVHGVRIHYEQRREGYRRKAYTAERNGTTYRVPATTVEPSVSRYSKVIEIPEDAENVKFRDKKLPAKYQSALQDVR
;
A
#
# COMPACT_ATOMS: atom_id res chain seq x y z
N MET A 1 -9.59 21.51 -23.89
CA MET A 1 -9.47 21.32 -22.44
C MET A 1 -9.21 19.84 -22.21
N GLY A 2 -7.97 19.48 -21.87
CA GLY A 2 -7.61 18.09 -21.58
C GLY A 2 -8.13 17.73 -20.21
N ASP A 3 -9.06 16.77 -20.15
CA ASP A 3 -9.53 16.15 -18.92
C ASP A 3 -8.38 15.31 -18.36
N SER A 4 -7.56 15.91 -17.49
CA SER A 4 -6.55 15.15 -16.75
C SER A 4 -7.26 14.36 -15.66
N SER A 5 -7.89 13.25 -16.03
CA SER A 5 -8.29 12.24 -15.06
C SER A 5 -7.03 11.77 -14.34
N TYR A 6 -6.82 12.29 -13.13
CA TYR A 6 -5.71 11.90 -12.28
C TYR A 6 -5.86 10.41 -12.02
N THR A 7 -5.02 9.59 -12.67
CA THR A 7 -4.94 8.18 -12.38
C THR A 7 -3.99 8.03 -11.20
N PRO A 8 -4.47 7.64 -10.00
CA PRO A 8 -3.58 7.45 -8.86
C PRO A 8 -2.50 6.44 -9.24
N THR A 9 -1.24 6.72 -8.91
CA THR A 9 -0.09 5.85 -9.20
C THR A 9 -0.25 4.44 -8.63
N GLU A 10 -1.18 4.26 -7.69
CA GLU A 10 -1.53 2.99 -7.06
C GLU A 10 -2.69 2.23 -7.75
N ALA A 11 -3.34 2.81 -8.77
CA ALA A 11 -4.47 2.19 -9.49
C ALA A 11 -4.10 0.84 -10.14
N LYS A 12 -2.83 0.64 -10.54
CA LYS A 12 -2.33 -0.64 -11.04
C LYS A 12 -2.28 -1.77 -10.01
N TYR A 13 -2.46 -1.45 -8.72
CA TYR A 13 -2.48 -2.41 -7.62
C TYR A 13 -3.90 -2.74 -7.13
N LYS A 14 -4.95 -2.26 -7.80
CA LYS A 14 -6.39 -2.51 -7.51
C LYS A 14 -6.85 -3.99 -7.58
N GLY A 15 -5.94 -4.96 -7.61
CA GLY A 15 -6.28 -6.37 -7.44
C GLY A 15 -6.78 -6.66 -6.01
N THR A 16 -6.35 -7.77 -5.41
CA THR A 16 -6.71 -8.20 -4.03
C THR A 16 -6.21 -7.27 -2.91
N ALA A 17 -5.72 -6.07 -3.23
CA ALA A 17 -5.18 -5.14 -2.26
C ALA A 17 -6.28 -4.51 -1.41
N ARG A 18 -6.14 -4.65 -0.09
CA ARG A 18 -7.04 -4.02 0.89
C ARG A 18 -6.56 -2.60 1.16
N GLU A 19 -7.50 -1.66 1.11
CA GLU A 19 -7.27 -0.29 1.56
C GLU A 19 -7.17 -0.24 3.08
N GLN A 20 -6.09 0.37 3.56
CA GLN A 20 -5.74 0.56 4.97
C GLN A 20 -5.17 1.97 5.13
N TYR A 21 -4.95 2.40 6.37
CA TYR A 21 -4.53 3.76 6.67
C TYR A 21 -3.40 3.81 7.69
N ILE A 22 -2.54 4.81 7.53
CA ILE A 22 -1.64 5.26 8.60
C ILE A 22 -2.20 6.59 9.10
N THR A 23 -2.48 6.67 10.39
CA THR A 23 -2.91 7.90 11.08
C THR A 23 -1.79 8.41 11.95
N TYR A 24 -1.59 9.71 11.99
CA TYR A 24 -0.61 10.36 12.85
C TYR A 24 -1.04 11.80 13.11
N ASP A 25 -0.53 12.38 14.19
CA ASP A 25 -0.67 13.79 14.51
C ASP A 25 0.59 14.53 14.06
N LEU A 26 0.42 15.74 13.52
CA LEU A 26 1.52 16.57 13.04
C LEU A 26 1.33 18.01 13.47
N GLU A 27 2.28 18.52 14.26
CA GLU A 27 2.36 19.94 14.57
C GLU A 27 2.73 20.74 13.31
N GLN A 28 1.98 21.78 13.02
CA GLN A 28 2.24 22.66 11.88
C GLN A 28 2.11 24.13 12.31
N THR A 29 2.98 24.95 11.73
CA THR A 29 2.84 26.41 11.83
C THR A 29 1.64 26.87 11.00
N THR A 30 0.75 27.60 11.65
CA THR A 30 -0.40 28.25 11.04
C THR A 30 0.01 29.55 10.35
N ARG A 31 -0.86 30.08 9.50
CA ARG A 31 -0.61 31.35 8.77
C ARG A 31 -0.34 32.55 9.68
N GLY A 32 -0.74 32.49 10.96
CA GLY A 32 -0.51 33.53 11.96
C GLY A 32 0.64 33.22 12.92
N GLU A 33 1.64 32.44 12.50
CA GLU A 33 2.85 32.10 13.27
C GLU A 33 2.63 31.32 14.57
N LYS A 34 1.40 30.89 14.85
CA LYS A 34 1.06 29.97 15.95
C LYS A 34 1.23 28.52 15.50
N THR A 35 1.45 27.59 16.42
CA THR A 35 1.44 26.16 16.11
C THR A 35 0.11 25.50 16.47
N ALA A 36 -0.27 24.49 15.70
CA ALA A 36 -1.42 23.65 15.98
C ALA A 36 -1.15 22.21 15.53
N VAL A 37 -1.67 21.25 16.29
CA VAL A 37 -1.58 19.82 15.99
C VAL A 37 -2.73 19.41 15.09
N TYR A 38 -2.41 18.84 13.93
CA TYR A 38 -3.42 18.37 12.98
C TYR A 38 -3.37 16.85 12.83
N PRO A 39 -4.53 16.17 12.86
CA PRO A 39 -4.59 14.79 12.44
C PRO A 39 -4.27 14.68 10.95
N LYS A 40 -3.51 13.66 10.59
CA LYS A 40 -3.15 13.31 9.22
C LYS A 40 -3.49 11.85 8.96
N VAL A 41 -3.87 11.58 7.71
CA VAL A 41 -4.19 10.23 7.25
C VAL A 41 -3.46 9.99 5.93
N LYS A 42 -2.81 8.84 5.83
CA LYS A 42 -2.19 8.36 4.61
C LYS A 42 -2.80 7.02 4.22
N ARG A 43 -3.39 6.95 3.01
CA ARG A 43 -3.96 5.73 2.45
C ARG A 43 -2.83 4.80 2.01
N VAL A 44 -3.00 3.50 2.24
CA VAL A 44 -2.04 2.46 1.88
C VAL A 44 -2.79 1.24 1.36
N TYR A 45 -2.41 0.74 0.19
CA TYR A 45 -2.91 -0.52 -0.34
C TYR A 45 -1.94 -1.66 -0.03
N ILE A 46 -2.46 -2.73 0.59
CA ILE A 46 -1.71 -3.94 0.97
C ILE A 46 -2.37 -5.18 0.34
N ALA A 47 -1.63 -5.88 -0.51
CA ALA A 47 -2.07 -7.11 -1.19
C ALA A 47 -1.69 -8.36 -0.39
N GLY A 48 -2.24 -8.49 0.81
CA GLY A 48 -1.99 -9.63 1.70
C GLY A 48 -2.50 -9.39 3.11
N ASP A 49 -2.28 -10.37 3.97
CA ASP A 49 -2.60 -10.32 5.39
C ASP A 49 -1.44 -9.67 6.16
N VAL A 50 -1.71 -8.54 6.79
CA VAL A 50 -0.72 -7.82 7.61
C VAL A 50 -0.39 -8.65 8.83
N GLN A 51 0.91 -8.89 9.04
CA GLN A 51 1.43 -9.66 10.17
C GLN A 51 1.90 -8.75 11.30
N ASN A 52 2.61 -7.67 10.94
CA ASN A 52 3.15 -6.71 11.90
C ASN A 52 3.38 -5.35 11.24
N TRP A 53 3.49 -4.30 12.05
CA TRP A 53 3.96 -2.99 11.62
C TRP A 53 4.80 -2.33 12.71
N GLU A 54 5.77 -1.51 12.29
CA GLU A 54 6.69 -0.81 13.18
C GLU A 54 6.98 0.61 12.65
N VAL A 55 7.28 1.53 13.57
CA VAL A 55 7.67 2.91 13.27
C VAL A 55 9.16 3.05 13.51
N GLY A 56 9.88 3.70 12.60
CA GLY A 56 11.31 3.88 12.75
C GLY A 56 11.98 4.43 11.50
N ARG A 57 13.31 4.39 11.49
CA ARG A 57 14.12 4.71 10.32
C ARG A 57 14.41 3.43 9.54
N PHE A 58 14.07 3.42 8.26
CA PHE A 58 14.18 2.24 7.40
C PHE A 58 14.86 2.57 6.08
N GLU A 59 15.76 1.71 5.65
CA GLU A 59 16.36 1.78 4.32
C GLU A 59 15.35 1.31 3.25
N LYS A 60 15.12 2.16 2.24
CA LYS A 60 14.35 1.82 1.04
C LYS A 60 15.25 1.07 0.06
N LYS A 61 14.64 0.36 -0.90
CA LYS A 61 15.37 -0.30 -2.01
C LYS A 61 16.30 0.64 -2.81
N SER A 62 16.08 1.94 -2.75
CA SER A 62 16.95 2.95 -3.37
C SER A 62 18.20 3.31 -2.53
N GLY A 63 18.41 2.68 -1.37
CA GLY A 63 19.48 3.01 -0.41
C GLY A 63 19.20 4.21 0.50
N ARG A 64 18.07 4.92 0.30
CA ARG A 64 17.68 6.05 1.15
C ARG A 64 17.09 5.55 2.47
N THR A 65 17.60 6.05 3.59
CA THR A 65 16.97 5.86 4.90
C THR A 65 15.87 6.91 5.10
N VAL A 66 14.67 6.46 5.47
CA VAL A 66 13.53 7.35 5.74
C VAL A 66 12.91 7.04 7.09
N HIS A 67 12.40 8.07 7.77
CA HIS A 67 11.47 7.87 8.88
C HIS A 67 10.11 7.44 8.32
N GLY A 68 9.51 6.40 8.91
CA GLY A 68 8.35 5.79 8.31
C GLY A 68 7.69 4.72 9.16
N VAL A 69 6.67 4.12 8.55
CA VAL A 69 6.02 2.90 9.01
C VAL A 69 6.43 1.76 8.09
N ARG A 70 7.03 0.69 8.63
CA ARG A 70 7.26 -0.55 7.90
C ARG A 70 6.13 -1.52 8.21
N ILE A 71 5.50 -2.03 7.17
CA ILE A 71 4.38 -2.98 7.24
C ILE A 71 4.85 -4.32 6.66
N HIS A 72 4.78 -5.36 7.47
CA HIS A 72 5.04 -6.74 7.07
C HIS A 72 3.73 -7.45 6.72
N TYR A 73 3.65 -8.08 5.56
CA TYR A 73 2.44 -8.78 5.13
C TYR A 73 2.76 -10.05 4.36
N GLU A 74 1.84 -11.01 4.43
CA GLU A 74 1.90 -12.28 3.73
C GLU A 74 0.87 -12.30 2.61
N GLN A 75 1.30 -12.67 1.41
CA GLN A 75 0.40 -12.94 0.30
C GLN A 75 0.35 -14.45 0.06
N ARG A 76 -0.83 -15.02 0.20
CA ARG A 76 -1.09 -16.42 -0.14
C ARG A 76 -1.60 -16.50 -1.57
N ARG A 77 -1.03 -17.42 -2.35
CA ARG A 77 -1.54 -17.81 -3.67
C ARG A 77 -2.09 -19.22 -3.58
N GLU A 78 -3.34 -19.38 -3.96
CA GLU A 78 -3.94 -20.69 -4.14
C GLU A 78 -3.25 -21.41 -5.31
N GLY A 79 -2.97 -22.69 -5.11
CA GLY A 79 -2.53 -23.56 -6.17
C GLY A 79 -3.65 -23.77 -7.19
N TYR A 80 -3.30 -24.07 -8.43
CA TYR A 80 -4.29 -24.38 -9.45
C TYR A 80 -3.76 -25.40 -10.44
N ARG A 81 -4.69 -26.20 -10.98
CA ARG A 81 -4.40 -27.12 -12.08
C ARG A 81 -4.79 -26.47 -13.39
N ARG A 82 -3.81 -26.28 -14.27
CA ARG A 82 -4.02 -25.77 -15.63
C ARG A 82 -4.06 -26.95 -16.59
N LYS A 83 -5.14 -27.05 -17.36
CA LYS A 83 -5.23 -28.02 -18.47
C LYS A 83 -4.27 -27.62 -19.60
N ALA A 84 -3.86 -28.59 -20.41
CA ALA A 84 -3.06 -28.31 -21.60
C ALA A 84 -3.88 -27.46 -22.59
N TYR A 85 -3.23 -26.54 -23.30
CA TYR A 85 -3.85 -25.71 -24.32
C TYR A 85 -2.85 -25.33 -25.40
N THR A 86 -3.36 -24.87 -26.53
CA THR A 86 -2.55 -24.35 -27.62
C THR A 86 -2.55 -22.83 -27.53
N ALA A 87 -1.37 -22.22 -27.62
CA ALA A 87 -1.18 -20.79 -27.57
C ALA A 87 -0.49 -20.32 -28.85
N GLU A 88 -0.83 -19.12 -29.32
CA GLU A 88 -0.17 -18.46 -30.43
C GLU A 88 0.51 -17.19 -29.93
N ARG A 89 1.78 -16.99 -30.28
CA ARG A 89 2.50 -15.74 -30.03
C ARG A 89 3.37 -15.43 -31.23
N ASN A 90 3.20 -14.23 -31.78
CA ASN A 90 3.92 -13.76 -32.98
C ASN A 90 3.83 -14.75 -34.16
N GLY A 91 2.64 -15.30 -34.43
CA GLY A 91 2.42 -16.25 -35.54
C GLY A 91 3.00 -17.66 -35.31
N THR A 92 3.64 -17.91 -34.17
CA THR A 92 4.12 -19.25 -33.80
C THR A 92 3.14 -19.89 -32.84
N THR A 93 2.58 -21.03 -33.26
CA THR A 93 1.69 -21.85 -32.45
C THR A 93 2.48 -22.88 -31.66
N TYR A 94 2.30 -22.91 -30.34
CA TYR A 94 2.95 -23.87 -29.46
C TYR A 94 1.96 -24.50 -28.50
N ARG A 95 2.23 -25.76 -28.15
CA ARG A 95 1.43 -26.51 -27.18
C ARG A 95 1.97 -26.26 -25.78
N VAL A 96 1.11 -25.75 -24.91
CA VAL A 96 1.38 -25.58 -23.50
C VAL A 96 0.90 -26.84 -22.76
N PRO A 97 1.78 -27.61 -22.11
CA PRO A 97 1.38 -28.79 -21.38
C PRO A 97 0.53 -28.41 -20.14
N ALA A 98 -0.26 -29.39 -19.69
CA ALA A 98 -0.95 -29.29 -18.42
C ALA A 98 0.08 -29.14 -17.30
N THR A 99 -0.24 -28.35 -16.28
CA THR A 99 0.64 -28.16 -15.13
C THR A 99 -0.18 -28.00 -13.86
N THR A 100 0.43 -28.34 -12.74
CA THR A 100 -0.10 -28.04 -11.41
C THR A 100 0.83 -27.01 -10.79
N VAL A 101 0.25 -25.90 -10.36
CA VAL A 101 0.94 -24.88 -9.56
C VAL A 101 0.56 -25.13 -8.12
N GLU A 102 1.57 -25.35 -7.27
CA GLU A 102 1.35 -25.56 -5.84
C GLU A 102 0.98 -24.24 -5.13
N PRO A 103 0.21 -24.30 -4.02
CA PRO A 103 0.00 -23.15 -3.15
C PRO A 103 1.32 -22.59 -2.64
N SER A 104 1.39 -21.27 -2.47
CA SER A 104 2.60 -20.61 -1.96
C SER A 104 2.28 -19.43 -1.06
N VAL A 105 3.22 -19.12 -0.17
CA VAL A 105 3.17 -17.96 0.72
C VAL A 105 4.40 -17.10 0.45
N SER A 106 4.17 -15.84 0.13
CA SER A 106 5.22 -14.84 -0.07
C SER A 106 5.16 -13.79 1.02
N ARG A 107 6.31 -13.50 1.64
CA ARG A 107 6.46 -12.45 2.66
C ARG A 107 6.98 -11.18 2.03
N TYR A 108 6.38 -10.05 2.36
CA TYR A 108 6.73 -8.74 1.85
C TYR A 108 6.86 -7.71 2.97
N SER A 109 7.61 -6.66 2.69
CA SER A 109 7.69 -5.46 3.54
C SER A 109 7.46 -4.20 2.69
N LYS A 110 6.57 -3.31 3.13
CA LYS A 110 6.35 -1.99 2.52
C LYS A 110 6.72 -0.91 3.53
N VAL A 111 7.57 0.04 3.14
CA VAL A 111 7.93 1.20 3.95
C VAL A 111 7.16 2.42 3.45
N ILE A 112 6.37 3.03 4.32
CA ILE A 112 5.62 4.24 4.06
C ILE A 112 6.23 5.39 4.84
N GLU A 113 6.70 6.40 4.12
CA GLU A 113 7.33 7.58 4.72
C GLU A 113 6.29 8.48 5.41
N ILE A 114 6.64 8.97 6.59
CA ILE A 114 5.90 9.96 7.39
C ILE A 114 6.91 10.99 7.97
N PRO A 115 6.47 12.20 8.34
CA PRO A 115 7.34 13.21 8.95
C PRO A 115 8.05 12.70 10.21
N GLU A 116 9.25 13.19 10.51
CA GLU A 116 10.04 12.73 11.69
C GLU A 116 9.42 13.16 13.03
N ASP A 117 8.68 14.26 13.01
CA ASP A 117 7.91 14.85 14.12
C ASP A 117 6.48 14.31 14.20
N ALA A 118 6.16 13.26 13.45
CA ALA A 118 4.84 12.64 13.49
C ALA A 118 4.63 11.90 14.82
N GLU A 119 3.56 12.26 15.52
CA GLU A 119 3.18 11.66 16.79
C GLU A 119 1.95 10.76 16.65
N ASN A 120 1.65 9.97 17.68
CA ASN A 120 0.46 9.10 17.73
C ASN A 120 0.27 8.22 16.49
N VAL A 121 1.39 7.79 15.89
CA VAL A 121 1.41 6.99 14.67
C VAL A 121 0.72 5.65 14.90
N LYS A 122 -0.29 5.35 14.09
CA LYS A 122 -1.02 4.07 14.11
C LYS A 122 -1.31 3.58 12.71
N PHE A 123 -1.08 2.30 12.49
CA PHE A 123 -1.62 1.59 11.34
C PHE A 123 -3.04 1.11 11.65
N ARG A 124 -3.96 1.30 10.71
CA ARG A 124 -5.39 1.04 10.87
C ARG A 124 -5.95 0.35 9.63
N ASP A 125 -6.91 -0.52 9.86
CA ASP A 125 -7.78 -1.04 8.84
C ASP A 125 -8.84 0.01 8.44
N LYS A 126 -10.00 -0.42 7.96
CA LYS A 126 -11.03 0.47 7.42
C LYS A 126 -11.59 1.50 8.41
N LYS A 127 -11.56 1.26 9.73
CA LYS A 127 -12.26 2.11 10.70
C LYS A 127 -11.35 3.20 11.26
N LEU A 128 -11.51 4.42 10.75
CA LEU A 128 -10.83 5.60 11.27
C LEU A 128 -11.58 6.17 12.50
N PRO A 129 -10.87 6.57 13.57
CA PRO A 129 -11.46 7.37 14.65
C PRO A 129 -11.96 8.72 14.13
N ALA A 130 -12.99 9.29 14.77
CA ALA A 130 -13.62 10.55 14.33
C ALA A 130 -12.62 11.68 14.08
N LYS A 131 -11.61 11.83 14.97
CA LYS A 131 -10.51 12.81 14.82
C LYS A 131 -9.81 12.74 13.46
N TYR A 132 -9.67 11.54 12.89
CA TYR A 132 -8.94 11.30 11.64
C TYR A 132 -9.86 11.21 10.42
N GLN A 133 -11.16 11.01 10.60
CA GLN A 133 -12.10 10.94 9.48
C GLN A 133 -12.15 12.24 8.68
N SER A 134 -12.13 13.39 9.37
CA SER A 134 -12.12 14.71 8.72
C SER A 134 -10.81 15.02 7.98
N ALA A 135 -9.72 14.33 8.32
CA ALA A 135 -8.41 14.47 7.68
C ALA A 135 -8.22 13.52 6.49
N LEU A 136 -9.15 12.59 6.26
CA LEU A 136 -9.13 11.75 5.07
C LEU A 136 -9.54 12.61 3.87
N GLN A 137 -8.58 12.93 3.00
CA GLN A 137 -8.89 13.59 1.74
C GLN A 137 -9.59 12.60 0.80
N ASP A 138 -10.88 12.84 0.53
CA ASP A 138 -11.64 12.10 -0.47
C ASP A 138 -11.33 12.70 -1.85
N VAL A 139 -10.16 12.35 -2.39
CA VAL A 139 -9.81 12.72 -3.77
C VAL A 139 -10.59 11.79 -4.69
N ARG A 140 -11.74 12.27 -5.17
CA ARG A 140 -12.57 11.61 -6.19
C ARG A 140 -12.16 12.06 -7.59
#